data_AF-A0A922Z8Y5-F1
#
_entry.id   AF-A0A922Z8Y5-F1
#
_cell.length_a   1.000
_cell.length_b   1.000
_cell.length_c   1.000
_cell.angle_alpha   90.00
_cell.angle_beta   90.00
_cell.angle_gamma   90.00
#
_symmetry.space_group_name_H-M   'P 1'
#
loop_
_entity.id
_entity.type
_entity.pdbx_description
1 polymer ?
#
loop_
_entity_poly.entity_id
_entity_poly.type
_entity_poly.pdbx_seq_one_letter_code
_entity_poly.pdbx_strand_id
1 'polypeptide(L)'
;MKMKMALTTLAAIVLVIPAFAADSTESIIQKAQAQAQEQKKNILVKFSASWCTWCHRMDDWLKKTEAGQMVANQYIIVTLIVDEAEDKKALENPGANDFKSKLGGNQQGIPFFAIIDPAGKTLQTSLRPSDDPTKKPSNIGFPVEDFEIAHFMKMVKTTSKLTIPELAKAEISLKENAKKIKGGS
;
A
#
# COMPACT_ATOMS: atom_id res chain seq x y z
N MET A 1 64.02 -30.79 -33.77
CA MET A 1 62.84 -30.89 -32.89
C MET A 1 62.62 -29.51 -32.25
N LYS A 2 61.59 -28.75 -32.66
CA LYS A 2 61.25 -27.44 -32.07
C LYS A 2 59.75 -27.43 -31.77
N MET A 3 59.42 -27.46 -30.48
CA MET A 3 58.07 -27.52 -29.94
C MET A 3 57.44 -26.13 -29.99
N LYS A 4 56.32 -25.97 -30.69
CA LYS A 4 55.54 -24.73 -30.70
C LYS A 4 54.64 -24.74 -29.46
N MET A 5 54.93 -23.87 -28.51
CA MET A 5 54.13 -23.67 -27.31
C MET A 5 52.95 -22.75 -27.67
N ALA A 6 51.75 -23.32 -27.78
CA ALA A 6 50.53 -22.56 -28.00
C ALA A 6 49.98 -22.09 -26.65
N LEU A 7 49.99 -20.78 -26.43
CA LEU A 7 49.44 -20.13 -25.25
C LEU A 7 47.93 -19.93 -25.47
N THR A 8 47.10 -20.80 -24.90
CA THR A 8 45.64 -20.67 -24.93
C THR A 8 45.20 -19.71 -23.81
N THR A 9 44.87 -18.47 -24.18
CA THR A 9 44.19 -17.50 -23.30
C THR A 9 42.77 -17.96 -23.02
N LEU A 10 42.48 -18.32 -21.76
CA LEU A 10 41.15 -18.63 -21.28
C LEU A 10 40.39 -17.31 -21.01
N ALA A 11 39.48 -16.93 -21.92
CA ALA A 11 38.62 -15.77 -21.70
C ALA A 11 37.51 -16.13 -20.70
N ALA A 12 37.59 -15.59 -19.48
CA ALA A 12 36.53 -15.73 -18.49
C ALA A 12 35.33 -14.86 -18.88
N ILE A 13 34.23 -15.49 -19.30
CA ILE A 13 32.95 -14.82 -19.57
C ILE A 13 32.28 -14.59 -18.21
N VAL A 14 32.30 -13.35 -17.72
CA VAL A 14 31.55 -12.93 -16.54
C VAL A 14 30.10 -12.71 -16.95
N LEU A 15 29.22 -13.67 -16.60
CA LEU A 15 27.77 -13.52 -16.69
C LEU A 15 27.29 -12.55 -15.61
N VAL A 16 27.04 -11.30 -15.99
CA VAL A 16 26.36 -10.34 -15.12
C VAL A 16 24.88 -10.69 -15.10
N ILE A 17 24.41 -11.32 -14.03
CA ILE A 17 22.98 -11.55 -13.79
C ILE A 17 22.40 -10.21 -13.31
N PRO A 18 21.44 -9.60 -14.03
CA PRO A 18 20.83 -8.36 -13.58
C PRO A 18 20.07 -8.63 -12.28
N ALA A 19 20.42 -7.89 -11.22
CA ALA A 19 19.60 -7.85 -10.02
C ALA A 19 18.26 -7.17 -10.37
N PHE A 20 17.15 -7.89 -10.20
CA PHE A 20 15.81 -7.31 -10.34
C PHE A 20 15.57 -6.35 -9.18
N ALA A 21 15.85 -5.07 -9.39
CA ALA A 21 15.51 -4.01 -8.44
C ALA A 21 14.01 -3.71 -8.49
N ALA A 22 13.41 -3.43 -7.33
CA ALA A 22 12.00 -3.01 -7.26
C ALA A 22 11.79 -1.69 -8.02
N ASP A 23 10.63 -1.55 -8.67
CA ASP A 23 10.22 -0.30 -9.31
C ASP A 23 10.27 0.86 -8.30
N SER A 24 10.73 2.03 -8.73
CA SER A 24 10.76 3.23 -7.89
C SER A 24 9.35 3.72 -7.57
N THR A 25 9.20 4.36 -6.41
CA THR A 25 7.92 4.95 -5.98
C THR A 25 7.40 5.98 -6.99
N GLU A 26 8.29 6.79 -7.55
CA GLU A 26 7.95 7.77 -8.58
C GLU A 26 7.34 7.10 -9.82
N SER A 27 7.98 6.05 -10.34
CA SER A 27 7.49 5.29 -11.51
C SER A 27 6.12 4.67 -11.23
N ILE A 28 5.94 4.06 -10.06
CA ILE A 28 4.67 3.45 -9.66
C ILE A 28 3.55 4.50 -9.58
N ILE A 29 3.81 5.64 -8.92
CA ILE A 29 2.82 6.71 -8.75
C ILE A 29 2.48 7.36 -10.09
N GLN A 30 3.45 7.63 -10.95
CA GLN A 30 3.21 8.19 -12.30
C GLN A 30 2.34 7.26 -13.15
N LYS A 31 2.63 5.94 -13.16
CA LYS A 31 1.79 4.94 -13.85
C LYS A 31 0.35 4.95 -13.29
N ALA A 32 0.21 5.00 -11.97
CA ALA A 32 -1.10 5.04 -11.33
C ALA A 32 -1.87 6.33 -11.60
N GLN A 33 -1.18 7.48 -11.68
CA GLN A 33 -1.78 8.77 -12.07
C GLN A 33 -2.29 8.74 -13.51
N ALA A 34 -1.51 8.21 -14.45
CA ALA A 34 -1.96 8.06 -15.84
C ALA A 34 -3.23 7.17 -15.92
N GLN A 35 -3.23 6.03 -15.25
CA GLN A 35 -4.39 5.14 -15.20
C GLN A 35 -5.59 5.79 -14.49
N ALA A 36 -5.35 6.53 -13.41
CA ALA A 36 -6.39 7.24 -12.65
C ALA A 36 -7.07 8.33 -13.48
N GLN A 37 -6.31 9.03 -14.33
CA GLN A 37 -6.84 10.02 -15.27
C GLN A 37 -7.75 9.37 -16.32
N GLU A 38 -7.30 8.27 -16.93
CA GLU A 38 -8.07 7.53 -17.93
C GLU A 38 -9.38 6.98 -17.33
N GLN A 39 -9.29 6.34 -16.16
CA GLN A 39 -10.42 5.68 -15.52
C GLN A 39 -11.30 6.63 -14.69
N LYS A 40 -10.89 7.90 -14.53
CA LYS A 40 -11.57 8.91 -13.69
C LYS A 40 -11.80 8.41 -12.27
N LYS A 41 -10.76 7.81 -11.67
CA LYS A 41 -10.74 7.24 -10.32
C LYS A 41 -9.66 7.91 -9.48
N ASN A 42 -9.84 7.97 -8.17
CA ASN A 42 -8.77 8.33 -7.25
C ASN A 42 -7.80 7.16 -7.05
N ILE A 43 -6.65 7.41 -6.46
CA ILE A 43 -5.63 6.40 -6.19
C ILE A 43 -5.62 6.09 -4.69
N LEU A 44 -5.76 4.82 -4.32
CA LEU A 44 -5.52 4.34 -2.96
C LEU A 44 -4.08 3.84 -2.87
N VAL A 45 -3.23 4.63 -2.22
CA VAL A 45 -1.83 4.29 -1.95
C VAL A 45 -1.76 3.56 -0.61
N LYS A 46 -1.32 2.30 -0.61
CA LYS A 46 -1.09 1.50 0.60
C LYS A 46 0.40 1.31 0.83
N PHE A 47 0.83 1.41 2.07
CA PHE A 47 2.18 1.08 2.50
C PHE A 47 2.17 -0.23 3.26
N SER A 48 3.03 -1.16 2.87
CA SER A 48 3.03 -2.54 3.35
C SER A 48 4.46 -3.08 3.51
N ALA A 49 4.57 -4.24 4.15
CA ALA A 49 5.80 -5.02 4.26
C ALA A 49 5.46 -6.52 4.26
N SER A 50 6.42 -7.38 3.93
CA SER A 50 6.23 -8.83 3.87
C SER A 50 5.81 -9.43 5.21
N TRP A 51 6.29 -8.88 6.33
CA TRP A 51 5.97 -9.31 7.69
C TRP A 51 4.65 -8.73 8.22
N CYS A 52 4.02 -7.79 7.53
CA CYS A 52 2.89 -7.02 8.06
C CYS A 52 1.56 -7.80 7.96
N THR A 53 1.22 -8.54 9.02
CA THR A 53 -0.05 -9.27 9.13
C THR A 53 -1.28 -8.38 8.90
N TRP A 54 -1.29 -7.16 9.44
CA TRP A 54 -2.41 -6.22 9.28
C TRP A 54 -2.57 -5.72 7.84
N CYS A 55 -1.45 -5.59 7.12
CA CYS A 55 -1.47 -5.23 5.70
C CYS A 55 -2.06 -6.36 4.86
N HIS A 56 -1.69 -7.61 5.17
CA HIS A 56 -2.28 -8.80 4.53
C HIS A 56 -3.78 -8.92 4.81
N ARG A 57 -4.24 -8.57 6.03
CA ARG A 57 -5.68 -8.53 6.35
C ARG A 57 -6.43 -7.47 5.53
N MET A 58 -5.86 -6.29 5.36
CA MET A 58 -6.43 -5.24 4.50
C MET A 58 -6.51 -5.72 3.04
N ASP A 59 -5.45 -6.34 2.53
CA ASP A 59 -5.41 -6.92 1.20
C ASP A 59 -6.46 -8.02 1.01
N ASP A 60 -6.58 -8.91 1.98
CA ASP A 60 -7.56 -9.99 1.95
C ASP A 60 -8.99 -9.44 1.96
N TRP A 61 -9.28 -8.43 2.78
CA TRP A 61 -10.59 -7.80 2.77
C TRP A 61 -10.90 -7.20 1.40
N LEU A 62 -9.99 -6.39 0.84
CA LEU A 62 -10.14 -5.74 -0.47
C LEU A 62 -10.27 -6.74 -1.63
N LYS A 63 -9.57 -7.88 -1.56
CA LYS A 63 -9.48 -8.85 -2.67
C LYS A 63 -10.48 -10.00 -2.57
N LYS A 64 -10.85 -10.44 -1.37
CA LYS A 64 -11.60 -11.69 -1.15
C LYS A 64 -13.03 -11.48 -0.69
N THR A 65 -13.39 -10.30 -0.19
CA THR A 65 -14.78 -10.00 0.19
C THR A 65 -15.50 -9.23 -0.90
N GLU A 66 -16.78 -9.50 -1.12
CA GLU A 66 -17.59 -8.78 -2.11
C GLU A 66 -17.62 -7.26 -1.82
N ALA A 67 -17.78 -6.90 -0.55
CA ALA A 67 -17.81 -5.50 -0.13
C ALA A 67 -16.44 -4.82 -0.26
N GLY A 68 -15.34 -5.52 0.06
CA GLY A 68 -14.00 -4.99 -0.15
C GLY A 68 -13.65 -4.82 -1.63
N GLN A 69 -14.06 -5.76 -2.50
CA GLN A 69 -13.90 -5.62 -3.95
C GLN A 69 -14.71 -4.44 -4.49
N MET A 70 -15.93 -4.25 -4.00
CA MET A 70 -16.76 -3.10 -4.34
C MET A 70 -16.07 -1.77 -4.00
N VAL A 71 -15.47 -1.67 -2.82
CA VAL A 71 -14.66 -0.50 -2.43
C VAL A 71 -13.40 -0.39 -3.30
N ALA A 72 -12.68 -1.49 -3.51
CA ALA A 72 -11.45 -1.52 -4.31
C ALA A 72 -11.67 -1.02 -5.73
N ASN A 73 -12.81 -1.37 -6.35
CA ASN A 73 -13.17 -0.97 -7.70
C ASN A 73 -13.33 0.54 -7.89
N GLN A 74 -13.46 1.31 -6.80
CA GLN A 74 -13.55 2.78 -6.84
C GLN A 74 -12.20 3.46 -7.04
N TYR A 75 -11.09 2.73 -6.91
CA TYR A 75 -9.75 3.29 -6.87
C TYR A 75 -8.80 2.59 -7.84
N ILE A 76 -7.73 3.29 -8.22
CA ILE A 76 -6.49 2.66 -8.65
C ILE A 76 -5.70 2.32 -7.38
N ILE A 77 -5.48 1.04 -7.11
CA ILE A 77 -4.77 0.62 -5.88
C ILE A 77 -3.30 0.41 -6.21
N VAL A 78 -2.42 1.10 -5.47
CA VAL A 78 -0.99 0.83 -5.48
C VAL A 78 -0.53 0.42 -4.09
N THR A 79 0.45 -0.49 -4.05
CA THR A 79 1.11 -0.90 -2.80
C THR A 79 2.58 -0.56 -2.92
N LEU A 80 3.09 0.20 -1.94
CA LEU A 80 4.49 0.55 -1.81
C LEU A 80 5.06 -0.24 -0.62
N ILE A 81 6.15 -0.95 -0.85
CA ILE A 81 6.83 -1.76 0.15
C ILE A 81 7.82 -0.89 0.93
N VAL A 82 7.68 -0.92 2.25
CA VAL A 82 8.47 -0.17 3.23
C VAL A 82 8.78 -1.06 4.43
N ASP A 83 9.67 -0.58 5.29
CA ASP A 83 9.94 -1.14 6.62
C ASP A 83 10.29 -2.64 6.62
N GLU A 84 10.89 -3.16 5.54
CA GLU A 84 11.32 -4.56 5.45
C GLU A 84 12.51 -4.84 6.37
N ALA A 85 12.64 -6.10 6.77
CA ALA A 85 13.84 -6.58 7.46
C ALA A 85 15.07 -6.49 6.55
N GLU A 86 16.26 -6.45 7.15
CA GLU A 86 17.53 -6.22 6.42
C GLU A 86 17.75 -7.20 5.27
N ASP A 87 17.43 -8.49 5.46
CA ASP A 87 17.54 -9.54 4.46
C ASP A 87 16.54 -9.39 3.29
N LYS A 88 15.52 -8.55 3.46
CA LYS A 88 14.48 -8.25 2.48
C LYS A 88 14.45 -6.78 2.06
N LYS A 89 15.46 -5.99 2.43
CA LYS A 89 15.50 -4.55 2.15
C LYS A 89 15.40 -4.24 0.65
N ALA A 90 15.91 -5.13 -0.20
CA ALA A 90 15.82 -5.05 -1.65
C ALA A 90 14.38 -5.12 -2.21
N LEU A 91 13.40 -5.56 -1.40
CA LEU A 91 11.98 -5.56 -1.77
C LEU A 91 11.34 -4.18 -1.62
N GLU A 92 11.93 -3.26 -0.85
CA GLU A 92 11.39 -1.92 -0.68
C GLU A 92 11.42 -1.13 -1.99
N ASN A 93 10.36 -0.39 -2.24
CA ASN A 93 10.32 0.51 -3.38
C ASN A 93 11.18 1.74 -3.08
N PRO A 94 12.19 2.07 -3.92
CA PRO A 94 12.99 3.28 -3.72
C PRO A 94 12.11 4.52 -3.56
N GLY A 95 12.34 5.29 -2.48
CA GLY A 95 11.59 6.50 -2.14
C GLY A 95 10.25 6.28 -1.42
N ALA A 96 9.85 5.04 -1.09
CA ALA A 96 8.54 4.79 -0.50
C ALA A 96 8.40 5.35 0.92
N ASN A 97 9.45 5.25 1.74
CA ASN A 97 9.48 5.83 3.09
C ASN A 97 9.38 7.37 3.07
N ASP A 98 10.02 8.02 2.11
CA ASP A 98 9.91 9.47 1.93
C ASP A 98 8.50 9.87 1.48
N PHE A 99 7.91 9.08 0.57
CA PHE A 99 6.54 9.33 0.11
C PHE A 99 5.52 9.12 1.24
N LYS A 100 5.67 8.06 2.05
CA LYS A 100 4.89 7.84 3.28
C LYS A 100 5.01 9.04 4.22
N SER A 101 6.23 9.56 4.41
CA SER A 101 6.48 10.72 5.27
C SER A 101 5.84 11.99 4.75
N LYS A 102 5.87 12.26 3.44
CA LYS A 102 5.17 13.39 2.80
C LYS A 102 3.65 13.36 3.00
N LEU A 103 3.08 12.16 3.16
CA LEU A 103 1.65 11.95 3.46
C LEU A 103 1.35 12.02 4.96
N GLY A 104 2.32 12.34 5.82
CA GLY A 104 2.18 12.38 7.28
C GLY A 104 2.34 11.01 7.96
N GLY A 105 2.70 9.97 7.22
CA GLY A 105 2.90 8.61 7.74
C GLY A 105 4.25 8.37 8.42
N ASN A 106 5.07 9.41 8.63
CA ASN A 106 6.33 9.25 9.36
C ASN A 106 6.05 8.79 10.80
N GLN A 107 6.82 7.81 11.28
CA GLN A 107 6.66 7.19 12.60
C GLN A 107 5.28 6.54 12.86
N GLN A 108 4.45 6.38 11.82
CA GLN A 108 3.21 5.63 11.89
C GLN A 108 3.45 4.16 11.54
N GLY A 109 2.74 3.25 12.20
CA GLY A 109 2.74 1.82 11.83
C GLY A 109 2.10 1.57 10.46
N ILE A 110 2.26 0.35 9.95
CA ILE A 110 1.63 -0.13 8.72
C ILE A 110 0.52 -1.17 9.00
N PRO A 111 -0.54 -1.24 8.18
CA PRO A 111 -0.75 -0.51 6.94
C PRO A 111 -1.03 0.97 7.18
N PHE A 112 -0.25 1.83 6.54
CA PHE A 112 -0.57 3.25 6.38
C PHE A 112 -1.15 3.40 4.98
N PHE A 113 -2.13 4.28 4.78
CA PHE A 113 -2.66 4.51 3.45
C PHE A 113 -3.19 5.91 3.27
N ALA A 114 -3.20 6.35 2.00
CA ALA A 114 -3.73 7.63 1.61
C ALA A 114 -4.54 7.48 0.32
N ILE A 115 -5.47 8.41 0.14
CA ILE A 115 -6.22 8.57 -1.10
C ILE A 115 -5.74 9.87 -1.73
N ILE A 116 -5.21 9.78 -2.93
CA ILE A 116 -4.77 10.93 -3.73
C ILE A 116 -5.62 11.02 -5.01
N ASP A 117 -5.78 12.22 -5.54
CA ASP A 117 -6.46 12.43 -6.83
C ASP A 117 -5.52 12.07 -8.02
N PRO A 118 -6.03 12.05 -9.26
CA PRO A 118 -5.21 11.76 -10.44
C PRO A 118 -4.08 12.76 -10.71
N ALA A 119 -4.08 13.94 -10.08
CA ALA A 119 -3.02 14.93 -10.15
C ALA A 119 -1.98 14.77 -9.02
N GLY A 120 -2.22 13.83 -8.08
CA GLY A 120 -1.34 13.54 -6.95
C GLY A 120 -1.62 14.37 -5.70
N LYS A 121 -2.71 15.15 -5.67
CA LYS A 121 -3.12 15.88 -4.47
C LYS A 121 -3.70 14.92 -3.45
N THR A 122 -3.23 15.01 -2.20
CA THR A 122 -3.80 14.23 -1.10
C THR A 122 -5.22 14.67 -0.78
N LEU A 123 -6.16 13.71 -0.82
CA LEU A 123 -7.57 13.91 -0.46
C LEU A 123 -7.84 13.50 0.98
N GLN A 124 -7.34 12.33 1.37
CA GLN A 124 -7.50 11.74 2.70
C GLN A 124 -6.28 10.90 3.07
N THR A 125 -6.01 10.74 4.36
CA THR A 125 -5.01 9.80 4.90
C THR A 125 -5.61 8.98 6.02
N SER A 126 -5.01 7.84 6.33
CA SER A 126 -5.39 6.98 7.44
C SER A 126 -5.07 7.58 8.82
N LEU A 127 -4.55 8.82 8.87
CA LEU A 127 -4.41 9.58 10.10
C LEU A 127 -5.78 10.07 10.57
N ARG A 128 -6.24 9.53 11.68
CA ARG A 128 -7.44 10.01 12.37
C ARG A 128 -7.04 11.04 13.43
N PRO A 129 -7.68 12.22 13.47
CA PRO A 129 -7.55 13.14 14.60
C PRO A 129 -7.97 12.47 15.91
N SER A 130 -7.25 12.72 16.99
CA SER A 130 -7.65 12.24 18.31
C SER A 130 -8.86 13.01 18.84
N ASP A 131 -9.68 12.36 19.66
CA ASP A 131 -10.76 13.03 20.40
C ASP A 131 -10.18 13.96 21.49
N ASP A 132 -8.93 13.72 21.91
CA ASP A 132 -8.14 14.64 22.72
C ASP A 132 -7.38 15.61 21.79
N PRO A 133 -7.75 16.90 21.75
CA PRO A 133 -7.14 17.87 20.83
C PRO A 133 -5.66 18.14 21.12
N THR A 134 -5.14 17.68 22.27
CA THR A 134 -3.71 17.79 22.60
C THR A 134 -2.86 16.70 21.95
N LYS A 135 -3.49 15.62 21.48
CA LYS A 135 -2.80 14.50 20.85
C LYS A 135 -2.73 14.66 19.34
N LYS A 136 -1.58 14.26 18.79
CA LYS A 136 -1.38 14.23 17.34
C LYS A 136 -2.31 13.19 16.69
N PRO A 137 -2.70 13.39 15.43
CA PRO A 137 -3.38 12.36 14.64
C PRO A 137 -2.56 11.06 14.60
N SER A 138 -3.25 9.93 14.60
CA SER A 138 -2.64 8.60 14.57
C SER A 138 -3.21 7.75 13.45
N ASN A 139 -2.38 6.90 12.86
CA ASN A 139 -2.82 5.94 11.86
C ASN A 139 -3.82 4.93 12.44
N ILE A 140 -4.92 4.67 11.72
CA ILE A 140 -5.94 3.70 12.10
C ILE A 140 -5.61 2.25 11.71
N GLY A 141 -4.55 2.00 10.92
CA GLY A 141 -4.22 0.66 10.46
C GLY A 141 -5.37 0.02 9.64
N PHE A 142 -5.43 -1.31 9.61
CA PHE A 142 -6.60 -2.00 9.07
C PHE A 142 -7.75 -1.88 10.09
N PRO A 143 -8.93 -1.33 9.72
CA PRO A 143 -9.97 -0.98 10.69
C PRO A 143 -10.54 -2.19 11.45
N VAL A 144 -10.48 -2.15 12.78
CA VAL A 144 -11.06 -3.16 13.68
C VAL A 144 -11.92 -2.53 14.76
N GLU A 145 -11.50 -1.39 15.32
CA GLU A 145 -12.31 -0.63 16.28
C GLU A 145 -13.36 0.23 15.58
N ASP A 146 -14.47 0.52 16.28
CA ASP A 146 -15.59 1.26 15.71
C ASP A 146 -15.17 2.65 15.20
N PHE A 147 -14.25 3.33 15.89
CA PHE A 147 -13.74 4.63 15.47
C PHE A 147 -12.79 4.53 14.25
N GLU A 148 -12.10 3.41 14.08
CA GLU A 148 -11.25 3.15 12.91
C GLU A 148 -12.12 2.89 11.69
N ILE A 149 -13.16 2.05 11.86
CA ILE A 149 -14.14 1.75 10.81
C ILE A 149 -14.85 3.04 10.39
N ALA A 150 -15.29 3.86 11.35
CA ALA A 150 -15.93 5.14 11.06
C ALA A 150 -15.01 6.09 10.26
N HIS A 151 -13.72 6.19 10.63
CA HIS A 151 -12.76 7.02 9.89
C HIS A 151 -12.52 6.48 8.48
N PHE A 152 -12.30 5.18 8.32
CA PHE A 152 -12.13 4.56 7.01
C PHE A 152 -13.37 4.78 6.12
N MET A 153 -14.57 4.57 6.66
CA MET A 153 -15.81 4.78 5.92
C MET A 153 -16.04 6.25 5.57
N LYS A 154 -15.62 7.21 6.41
CA LYS A 154 -15.61 8.63 6.06
C LYS A 154 -14.67 8.91 4.88
N MET A 155 -13.48 8.31 4.85
CA MET A 155 -12.57 8.43 3.72
C MET A 155 -13.26 7.90 2.46
N VAL A 156 -13.77 6.65 2.48
CA VAL A 156 -14.43 6.03 1.33
C VAL A 156 -15.63 6.85 0.85
N LYS A 157 -16.49 7.32 1.76
CA LYS A 157 -17.66 8.14 1.43
C LYS A 157 -17.30 9.43 0.69
N THR A 158 -16.19 10.06 1.06
CA THR A 158 -15.80 11.37 0.50
C THR A 158 -14.96 11.26 -0.77
N THR A 159 -14.42 10.08 -1.08
CA THR A 159 -13.50 9.89 -2.21
C THR A 159 -13.91 8.81 -3.20
N SER A 160 -15.06 8.16 -3.02
CA SER A 160 -15.62 7.17 -3.96
C SER A 160 -16.96 7.64 -4.54
N LYS A 161 -17.51 6.83 -5.47
CA LYS A 161 -18.84 7.04 -6.05
C LYS A 161 -19.89 6.07 -5.49
N LEU A 162 -19.58 5.41 -4.36
CA LEU A 162 -20.50 4.45 -3.75
C LEU A 162 -21.75 5.13 -3.21
N THR A 163 -22.88 4.46 -3.40
CA THR A 163 -24.18 4.84 -2.85
C THR A 163 -24.27 4.57 -1.35
N ILE A 164 -25.27 5.15 -0.68
CA ILE A 164 -25.50 4.93 0.76
C ILE A 164 -25.66 3.44 1.10
N PRO A 165 -26.46 2.63 0.35
CA PRO A 165 -26.56 1.20 0.60
C PRO A 165 -25.23 0.44 0.43
N GLU A 166 -24.42 0.80 -0.57
CA GLU A 166 -23.11 0.21 -0.80
C GLU A 166 -22.11 0.54 0.32
N LEU A 167 -22.11 1.79 0.80
CA LEU A 167 -21.33 2.20 1.97
C LEU A 167 -21.74 1.43 3.22
N ALA A 168 -23.05 1.25 3.45
CA ALA A 168 -23.54 0.45 4.57
C ALA A 168 -23.10 -1.01 4.47
N LYS A 169 -23.12 -1.61 3.27
CA LYS A 169 -22.61 -2.98 3.04
C LYS A 169 -21.12 -3.11 3.34
N ALA A 170 -20.31 -2.12 2.95
CA ALA A 170 -18.89 -2.08 3.27
C ALA A 170 -18.65 -1.97 4.79
N GLU A 171 -19.39 -1.09 5.49
CA GLU A 171 -19.27 -0.95 6.94
C GLU A 171 -19.67 -2.23 7.69
N ILE A 172 -20.77 -2.88 7.29
CA ILE A 172 -21.21 -4.16 7.86
C ILE A 172 -20.13 -5.22 7.68
N SER A 173 -19.56 -5.34 6.47
CA SER A 173 -18.50 -6.30 6.19
C SER A 173 -17.25 -6.08 7.06
N LEU A 174 -16.85 -4.83 7.29
CA LEU A 174 -15.75 -4.50 8.20
C LEU A 174 -16.07 -4.88 9.65
N LYS A 175 -17.28 -4.59 10.13
CA LYS A 175 -17.72 -4.98 11.49
C LYS A 175 -17.74 -6.50 11.67
N GLU A 176 -18.17 -7.26 10.67
CA GLU A 176 -18.12 -8.72 10.68
C GLU A 176 -16.67 -9.24 10.70
N ASN A 177 -15.78 -8.62 9.94
CA ASN A 177 -14.36 -8.96 9.95
C ASN A 177 -13.72 -8.65 11.32
N ALA A 178 -14.01 -7.48 11.89
CA ALA A 178 -13.57 -7.07 13.21
C ALA A 178 -14.02 -8.06 14.30
N LYS A 179 -15.28 -8.53 14.26
CA LYS A 179 -15.77 -9.57 15.18
C LYS A 179 -14.96 -10.86 15.08
N LYS A 180 -14.62 -11.31 13.87
CA LYS A 180 -13.79 -12.52 13.66
C LYS A 180 -12.37 -12.33 14.20
N ILE A 181 -11.80 -11.14 14.05
CA ILE A 181 -10.47 -10.81 14.58
C ILE A 181 -10.49 -10.80 16.12
N LYS A 182 -11.48 -10.16 16.73
CA LYS A 182 -11.61 -10.04 18.20
C LYS A 182 -12.01 -11.35 18.87
N GLY A 183 -12.83 -12.18 18.21
CA GLY A 183 -13.32 -13.44 18.75
C GLY A 183 -12.42 -14.65 18.47
N GLY A 184 -11.33 -14.48 17.72
CA GLY A 184 -10.37 -15.55 17.39
C GLY A 184 -9.18 -15.65 18.34
N SER A 185 -9.35 -15.24 19.61
CA SER A 185 -8.37 -15.42 20.69
C SER A 185 -8.68 -16.66 21.52
#